data_AF-A0A2J8KW42-F1
#
_entry.id   AF-A0A2J8KW42-F1
#
_cell.length_a   1.000
_cell.length_b   1.000
_cell.length_c   1.000
_cell.angle_alpha   90.00
_cell.angle_beta   90.00
_cell.angle_gamma   90.00
#
_symmetry.space_group_name_H-M   'P 1'
#
loop_
_entity.id
_entity.type
_entity.pdbx_description
1 polymer ?
#
loop_
_entity_poly.entity_id
_entity_poly.type
_entity_poly.pdbx_seq_one_letter_code
_entity_poly.pdbx_strand_id
1 'polypeptide(L)' 'MNGGNESSGADRAGGPVATSVPIGWQRCVREGAVLYISPSGTELSSLEQTRSYLLSDGTCKCGLECPLNVPKV' A
#
# COMPACT_ATOMS: atom_id res chain seq x y z
N MET A 1 27.03 -6.35 10.52
CA MET A 1 26.17 -5.42 9.76
C MET A 1 24.74 -5.93 9.84
N ASN A 2 23.82 -5.18 10.44
CA ASN A 2 22.41 -5.22 10.03
C ASN A 2 21.77 -3.91 10.50
N GLY A 3 21.55 -3.00 9.55
CA GLY A 3 20.98 -1.69 9.81
C GLY A 3 19.47 -1.83 10.01
N GLY A 4 19.01 -1.50 11.21
CA GLY A 4 17.59 -1.26 11.46
C GLY A 4 17.17 -0.02 10.68
N ASN A 5 16.24 -0.18 9.73
CA ASN A 5 15.50 0.94 9.18
C ASN A 5 14.19 1.04 9.94
N GLU A 6 14.22 1.80 11.02
CA GLU A 6 13.04 2.19 11.79
C GLU A 6 12.51 3.47 11.13
N SER A 7 11.71 3.29 10.07
CA SER A 7 10.98 4.42 9.47
C SER A 7 9.81 4.78 10.38
N SER A 8 10.10 5.78 11.21
CA SER A 8 9.21 6.42 12.17
C SER A 8 7.93 6.94 11.51
N GLY A 9 6.85 6.86 12.29
CA GLY A 9 5.47 7.06 11.86
C GLY A 9 5.18 8.41 11.20
N ALA A 10 4.34 8.33 10.17
CA ALA A 10 3.60 9.48 9.67
C ALA A 10 2.37 9.69 10.57
N ASP A 11 2.46 10.80 11.26
CA ASP A 11 1.50 11.57 12.02
C ASP A 11 0.07 11.65 11.44
N ARG A 12 -0.85 11.84 12.38
CA ARG A 12 -2.30 11.98 12.17
C ARG A 12 -2.61 13.32 11.51
N ALA A 13 -3.17 13.29 10.30
CA ALA A 13 -3.95 14.40 9.74
C ALA A 13 -5.39 13.92 9.49
N GLY A 14 -6.33 14.46 10.28
CA GLY A 14 -7.76 14.26 10.10
C GLY A 14 -8.22 14.74 8.72
N GLY A 15 -8.64 13.80 7.89
CA GLY A 15 -9.21 13.97 6.57
C GLY A 15 -10.04 12.74 6.22
N PRO A 16 -10.95 12.82 5.22
CA PRO A 16 -12.06 11.88 5.05
C PRO A 16 -11.56 10.44 5.01
N VAL A 17 -12.19 9.60 5.86
CA VAL A 17 -12.00 8.15 6.05
C VAL A 17 -10.69 7.64 5.45
N ALA A 18 -9.63 7.64 6.25
CA ALA A 18 -8.36 7.06 5.88
C ALA A 18 -8.60 5.59 5.48
N THR A 19 -8.73 5.33 4.18
CA THR A 19 -8.70 3.98 3.62
C THR A 19 -7.54 3.27 4.27
N SER A 20 -7.84 2.16 4.98
CA SER A 20 -6.82 1.40 5.69
C SER A 20 -5.75 0.99 4.68
N VAL A 21 -4.52 1.44 4.92
CA VAL A 21 -3.39 1.05 4.08
C VAL A 21 -3.00 -0.37 4.50
N PRO A 22 -2.94 -1.34 3.57
CA PRO A 22 -2.58 -2.70 3.90
C PRO A 22 -1.23 -2.79 4.62
N ILE A 23 -1.06 -3.83 5.43
CA ILE A 23 0.19 -4.04 6.19
C ILE A 23 1.38 -4.11 5.23
N GLY A 24 2.44 -3.36 5.56
CA GLY A 24 3.66 -3.26 4.76
C GLY A 24 3.57 -2.29 3.58
N TRP A 25 2.40 -1.71 3.31
CA TRP A 25 2.25 -0.63 2.34
C TRP A 25 2.34 0.73 3.04
N GLN A 26 2.82 1.73 2.31
CA GLN A 26 2.78 3.13 2.75
C GLN A 26 2.00 3.95 1.75
N ARG A 27 1.28 4.98 2.22
CA ARG A 27 0.59 5.96 1.38
C ARG A 27 1.15 7.34 1.68
N CYS A 28 1.64 8.02 0.65
CA CYS A 28 2.17 9.38 0.74
C CYS A 28 1.39 10.30 -0.21
N VAL A 29 1.30 11.58 0.12
CA VAL A 29 0.81 12.61 -0.79
C VAL A 29 1.97 13.54 -1.13
N ARG A 30 2.34 13.63 -2.41
CA ARG A 30 3.40 14.53 -2.90
C ARG A 30 2.83 15.39 -4.03
N GLU A 31 2.99 16.70 -3.94
CA GLU A 31 2.60 17.66 -4.99
C GLU A 31 1.13 17.51 -5.45
N GLY A 32 0.23 17.11 -4.53
CA GLY A 32 -1.19 16.87 -4.82
C GLY A 32 -1.52 15.50 -5.42
N ALA A 33 -0.53 14.63 -5.64
CA ALA A 33 -0.71 13.25 -6.09
C ALA A 33 -0.56 12.26 -4.93
N VAL A 34 -1.30 11.15 -4.99
CA VAL A 34 -1.20 10.04 -4.03
C VAL A 34 -0.20 9.01 -4.57
N LEU A 35 0.77 8.64 -3.75
CA LEU A 35 1.73 7.57 -4.01
C LEU A 35 1.52 6.43 -3.01
N TYR A 36 1.60 5.21 -3.51
CA TYR A 36 1.68 3.99 -2.72
C TYR A 36 3.08 3.41 -2.80
N ILE A 37 3.61 2.93 -1.68
CA ILE A 37 4.91 2.26 -1.61
C ILE A 37 4.64 0.83 -1.17
N SER A 38 5.06 -0.14 -1.97
CA SER A 38 4.89 -1.56 -1.65
C SER A 38 5.88 -2.02 -0.56
N PRO A 39 5.67 -3.18 0.09
CA PRO A 39 6.63 -3.74 1.05
C PRO A 39 8.03 -3.97 0.45
N SER A 40 8.14 -4.10 -0.87
CA SER A 40 9.41 -4.22 -1.60
C SER A 40 10.04 -2.88 -1.98
N GLY A 41 9.43 -1.75 -1.58
CA GLY A 41 9.91 -0.39 -1.88
C GLY A 41 9.52 0.14 -3.26
N THR A 42 8.58 -0.50 -3.97
CA THR A 42 8.13 -0.03 -5.29
C THR A 42 7.17 1.14 -5.13
N GLU A 43 7.50 2.29 -5.71
CA GLU A 43 6.63 3.48 -5.74
C GLU A 43 5.60 3.38 -6.87
N LEU A 44 4.33 3.59 -6.51
CA LEU A 44 3.15 3.44 -7.36
C LEU A 44 2.32 4.73 -7.29
N SER A 45 2.37 5.55 -8.33
CA SER A 45 1.74 6.88 -8.37
C SER A 45 0.42 6.92 -9.15
N SER A 46 0.05 5.83 -9.80
CA SER A 46 -1.19 5.71 -10.58
C SER A 46 -1.89 4.38 -10.34
N LEU A 47 -3.21 4.39 -10.56
CA LEU A 47 -4.06 3.20 -10.49
C LEU A 47 -3.61 2.13 -11.50
N GLU A 48 -3.20 2.54 -12.71
CA GLU A 48 -2.71 1.61 -13.73
C GLU A 48 -1.41 0.92 -13.32
N GLN A 49 -0.50 1.68 -12.70
CA GLN A 49 0.77 1.16 -12.20
C GLN A 49 0.55 0.20 -11.03
N THR A 50 -0.34 0.58 -10.11
CA THR A 50 -0.75 -0.26 -8.97
C THR A 50 -1.35 -1.57 -9.46
N ARG A 51 -2.26 -1.52 -10.44
CA ARG A 51 -2.88 -2.69 -11.05
C ARG A 51 -1.83 -3.60 -11.70
N SER A 52 -0.94 -3.03 -12.49
CA SER A 52 0.10 -3.79 -13.19
C SER A 52 1.06 -4.47 -12.21
N TYR A 53 1.43 -3.78 -11.12
CA TYR A 53 2.25 -4.34 -10.05
C TYR A 53 1.56 -5.52 -9.33
N LEU A 54 0.30 -5.36 -8.94
CA LEU A 54 -0.48 -6.40 -8.26
C LEU A 54 -0.74 -7.64 -9.13
N LEU A 55 -0.79 -7.46 -10.45
CA LEU A 55 -0.95 -8.53 -11.43
C LEU A 55 0.39 -9.11 -11.90
N SER A 56 1.53 -8.51 -11.55
CA SER A 56 2.85 -9.01 -11.90
C SER A 56 3.15 -10.33 -11.20
N ASP A 57 3.88 -11.21 -11.90
CA ASP A 57 4.39 -12.44 -11.31
C ASP A 57 5.40 -12.11 -10.21
N GLY A 58 5.34 -12.85 -9.09
CA GLY A 58 6.18 -12.57 -7.92
C GLY A 58 5.60 -11.57 -6.91
N THR A 59 4.51 -10.86 -7.20
CA THR A 59 3.84 -9.99 -6.21
C THR A 59 2.95 -10.79 -5.26
N CYS A 60 3.30 -10.87 -3.97
CA CYS A 60 2.41 -11.40 -2.92
C CYS A 60 1.21 -10.46 -2.77
N LYS A 61 -0.01 -11.02 -2.88
CA LYS A 61 -1.27 -10.30 -2.63
C LYS A 61 -1.75 -10.49 -1.19
N CYS A 62 -0.84 -10.90 -0.33
CA CYS A 62 -1.05 -11.35 1.02
C CYS A 62 -1.27 -10.13 1.92
N GLY A 63 -2.34 -10.11 2.72
CA GLY A 63 -2.70 -8.95 3.54
C GLY A 63 -3.46 -7.84 2.80
N LEU A 64 -3.73 -8.00 1.50
CA LEU A 64 -4.78 -7.24 0.83
C LEU A 64 -6.13 -7.87 1.17
N GLU A 65 -7.10 -7.06 1.56
CA GLU A 65 -8.46 -7.55 1.75
C GLU A 65 -8.99 -8.05 0.40
N CYS A 66 -9.37 -9.32 0.34
CA CYS A 66 -9.98 -9.89 -0.87
C CYS A 66 -11.30 -9.14 -1.14
N PRO A 67 -11.50 -8.54 -2.33
CA PRO A 67 -12.73 -7.82 -2.64
C PRO A 67 -13.95 -8.75 -2.77
N LEU A 68 -13.73 -10.05 -2.94
CA LEU A 68 -14.77 -11.07 -2.98
C LEU A 68 -15.04 -11.59 -1.57
N ASN A 69 -15.96 -10.92 -0.86
CA ASN A 69 -16.57 -11.51 0.33
C ASN A 69 -17.63 -12.51 -0.12
N VAL A 70 -17.21 -13.72 -0.51
CA VAL A 70 -18.13 -14.80 -0.89
C VAL A 70 -18.77 -15.33 0.39
N PRO A 71 -20.10 -15.25 0.54
CA PRO A 71 -20.77 -15.86 1.69
C PRO A 71 -20.39 -17.33 1.77
N LYS A 72 -19.88 -17.78 2.92
CA LYS A 72 -19.66 -19.20 3.18
C LYS A 72 -21.02 -19.89 3.27
N VAL A 73 -21.25 -20.86 2.38
CA VAL A 73 -22.36 -21.82 2.46
C VAL A 73 -22.00 -22.96 3.42
#